data_AF-A0A942CTF8-F1
#
_entry.id   AF-A0A942CTF8-F1
#
_cell.length_a   1.000
_cell.length_b   1.000
_cell.length_c   1.000
_cell.angle_alpha   90.00
_cell.angle_beta   90.00
_cell.angle_gamma   90.00
#
_symmetry.space_group_name_H-M   'P 1'
#
loop_
_entity.id
_entity.type
_entity.pdbx_description
1 polymer ?
#
loop_
_entity_poly.entity_id
_entity_poly.type
_entity_poly.pdbx_seq_one_letter_code
_entity_poly.pdbx_strand_id
1 'polypeptide(L)'
;MFDITEDSTGHTQLSGFKIQAGSGKGNGVNFKAGGGKAILLHDCWIEQGNGDSVWVGTNRGVVWNCSFDATPYSMAPLAIHLQPYDEAAWNKPSFMGMNDTTGQNNFYVENSDFHAYLNSTDNDEGARSVWRYNLFNNAGFGTHGVDTGLIGQRYFEYYNNVGVFNGYANGTTFNMTWWFFVRGGTFIIHDNILPALNSTDYPGKLDVNMTEMALQRNAGPIPCWGSGTSGGARYHAPRQVGMGYVTGAGKSGLGLATYSLASFGYPNPEYVGDSEPAYMWGNSRQPLNAGVSDYGTTQSDSCGGNTDSSVNYIVANRDYFNGSTPKPGYTPYTYPHPLRQGGSTGTGANVTPPSSLSTTVQ
;
A
#
# COMPACT_ATOMS: atom_id res chain seq x y z
N MET A 1 18.30 5.55 -12.13
CA MET A 1 18.76 6.39 -13.25
C MET A 1 18.72 7.85 -12.82
N PHE A 2 17.57 8.33 -12.36
CA PHE A 2 17.43 9.66 -11.77
C PHE A 2 17.40 9.56 -10.24
N ASP A 3 18.13 10.43 -9.56
CA ASP A 3 18.04 10.64 -8.11
C ASP A 3 17.57 12.07 -7.88
N ILE A 4 16.37 12.22 -7.30
CA ILE A 4 15.73 13.51 -7.04
C ILE A 4 15.58 13.67 -5.53
N THR A 5 16.12 14.74 -4.98
CA THR A 5 15.98 15.07 -3.55
C THR A 5 14.97 16.20 -3.40
N GLU A 6 14.17 16.17 -2.34
CA GLU A 6 13.26 17.26 -1.99
C GLU A 6 14.02 18.59 -1.87
N ASP A 7 13.50 19.65 -2.51
CA ASP A 7 14.03 21.00 -2.38
C ASP A 7 13.22 21.79 -1.32
N SER A 8 13.89 22.62 -0.53
CA SER A 8 13.24 23.37 0.56
C SER A 8 12.46 24.60 0.07
N THR A 9 12.78 25.09 -1.13
CA THR A 9 12.25 26.33 -1.72
C THR A 9 11.13 26.08 -2.73
N GLY A 10 11.14 24.95 -3.42
CA GLY A 10 10.16 24.62 -4.45
C GLY A 10 9.95 23.12 -4.64
N HIS A 11 8.97 22.78 -5.46
CA HIS A 11 8.73 21.40 -5.88
C HIS A 11 9.70 21.04 -7.01
N THR A 12 10.45 19.94 -6.84
CA THR A 12 11.27 19.39 -7.92
C THR A 12 10.42 18.48 -8.80
N GLN A 13 10.53 18.64 -10.11
CA GLN A 13 9.66 17.98 -11.08
C GLN A 13 10.49 17.24 -12.14
N LEU A 14 10.05 16.05 -12.52
CA LEU A 14 10.59 15.28 -13.64
C LEU A 14 9.44 14.78 -14.52
N SER A 15 9.51 14.99 -15.84
CA SER A 15 8.39 14.66 -16.74
C SER A 15 8.75 14.51 -18.21
N GLY A 16 7.85 13.92 -18.98
CA GLY A 16 7.89 13.91 -20.45
C GLY A 16 8.93 12.97 -21.07
N PHE A 17 9.23 11.85 -20.40
CA PHE A 17 10.25 10.90 -20.85
C PHE A 17 9.76 9.45 -20.81
N LYS A 18 10.45 8.61 -21.58
CA LYS A 18 10.32 7.16 -21.53
C LYS A 18 11.59 6.53 -20.98
N ILE A 19 11.47 5.64 -20.00
CA ILE A 19 12.53 4.69 -19.63
C ILE A 19 12.17 3.35 -20.28
N GLN A 20 13.05 2.88 -21.16
CA GLN A 20 12.94 1.56 -21.76
C GLN A 20 13.55 0.50 -20.84
N ALA A 21 12.97 -0.71 -20.82
CA ALA A 21 13.50 -1.81 -20.03
C ALA A 21 14.93 -2.15 -20.46
N GLY A 22 15.81 -2.31 -19.47
CA GLY A 22 17.21 -2.67 -19.66
C GLY A 22 17.67 -3.74 -18.67
N SER A 23 18.91 -4.19 -18.81
CA SER A 23 19.49 -5.22 -17.93
C SER A 23 20.00 -4.67 -16.57
N GLY A 24 19.97 -3.35 -16.38
CA GLY A 24 20.37 -2.69 -15.15
C GLY A 24 19.53 -3.14 -13.94
N LYS A 25 20.16 -3.23 -12.77
CA LYS A 25 19.52 -3.62 -11.50
C LYS A 25 19.13 -2.43 -10.63
N GLY A 26 19.49 -1.21 -11.03
CA GLY A 26 19.15 -0.01 -10.28
C GLY A 26 17.73 0.45 -10.60
N ASN A 27 17.15 1.22 -9.69
CA ASN A 27 15.82 1.79 -9.88
C ASN A 27 15.80 2.81 -11.02
N GLY A 28 14.64 3.00 -11.65
CA GLY A 28 14.44 4.02 -12.68
C GLY A 28 14.60 5.44 -12.09
N VAL A 29 13.69 5.80 -11.20
CA VAL A 29 13.68 7.09 -10.48
C VAL A 29 13.76 6.83 -8.98
N ASN A 30 14.57 7.60 -8.26
CA ASN A 30 14.61 7.59 -6.80
C ASN A 30 14.15 8.95 -6.27
N PHE A 31 13.14 8.95 -5.40
CA PHE A 31 12.79 10.13 -4.59
C PHE A 31 13.54 10.02 -3.26
N LYS A 32 14.29 11.05 -2.89
CA LYS A 32 15.07 11.10 -1.65
C LYS A 32 14.48 12.15 -0.72
N ALA A 33 14.22 11.78 0.53
CA ALA A 33 13.90 12.75 1.57
C ALA A 33 15.04 13.76 1.71
N GLY A 34 14.69 15.05 1.71
CA GLY A 34 15.59 16.18 1.93
C GLY A 34 15.08 17.14 3.00
N GLY A 35 13.90 16.89 3.58
CA GLY A 35 13.24 17.84 4.48
C GLY A 35 12.51 18.95 3.73
N GLY A 36 12.26 18.77 2.43
CA GLY A 36 11.75 19.80 1.53
C GLY A 36 10.28 19.64 1.15
N LYS A 37 9.93 20.16 -0.02
CA LYS A 37 8.62 20.07 -0.66
C LYS A 37 8.48 18.76 -1.45
N ALA A 38 7.24 18.39 -1.74
CA ALA A 38 6.93 17.17 -2.50
C ALA A 38 7.64 17.12 -3.86
N ILE A 39 8.12 15.94 -4.25
CA ILE A 39 8.68 15.65 -5.58
C ILE A 39 7.54 15.28 -6.53
N LEU A 40 7.60 15.77 -7.76
CA LEU A 40 6.57 15.60 -8.79
C LEU A 40 7.11 14.76 -9.96
N LEU A 41 6.39 13.71 -10.34
CA LEU A 41 6.71 12.86 -11.51
C LEU A 41 5.47 12.71 -12.37
N HIS A 42 5.54 13.05 -13.66
CA HIS A 42 4.36 12.94 -14.51
C HIS A 42 4.64 12.87 -16.00
N ASP A 43 3.63 12.46 -16.78
CA ASP A 43 3.71 12.33 -18.23
C ASP A 43 4.89 11.43 -18.65
N CYS A 44 5.06 10.32 -17.94
CA CYS A 44 6.17 9.38 -18.13
C CYS A 44 5.69 8.01 -18.56
N TRP A 45 6.52 7.28 -19.31
CA TRP A 45 6.35 5.84 -19.51
C TRP A 45 7.59 5.14 -18.98
N ILE A 46 7.43 4.26 -18.00
CA ILE A 46 8.52 3.49 -17.43
C ILE A 46 8.27 2.00 -17.66
N GLU A 47 9.09 1.39 -18.51
CA GLU A 47 9.12 -0.06 -18.68
C GLU A 47 10.01 -0.69 -17.61
N GLN A 48 9.49 -1.75 -16.99
CA GLN A 48 10.09 -2.42 -15.86
C GLN A 48 11.39 -3.14 -16.25
N GLY A 49 12.51 -2.74 -15.62
CA GLY A 49 13.78 -3.45 -15.66
C GLY A 49 13.92 -4.47 -14.51
N ASN A 50 15.16 -4.77 -14.10
CA ASN A 50 15.42 -5.69 -12.99
C ASN A 50 15.33 -5.04 -11.59
N GLY A 51 15.22 -3.72 -11.49
CA GLY A 51 15.01 -2.98 -10.23
C GLY A 51 13.74 -2.15 -10.31
N ASP A 52 13.30 -1.55 -9.21
CA ASP A 52 11.99 -0.87 -9.16
C ASP A 52 11.89 0.30 -10.14
N SER A 53 10.70 0.54 -10.70
CA SER A 53 10.50 1.67 -11.62
C SER A 53 10.69 3.00 -10.90
N VAL A 54 10.08 3.15 -9.72
CA VAL A 54 10.26 4.30 -8.83
C VAL A 54 10.48 3.81 -7.41
N TRP A 55 11.61 4.15 -6.81
CA TRP A 55 11.82 4.00 -5.36
C TRP A 55 11.56 5.32 -4.65
N VAL A 56 10.81 5.29 -3.57
CA VAL A 56 10.32 6.48 -2.89
C VAL A 56 10.73 6.48 -1.43
N GLY A 57 11.73 7.30 -1.12
CA GLY A 57 12.26 7.52 0.23
C GLY A 57 11.62 8.68 0.97
N THR A 58 10.38 9.06 0.65
CA THR A 58 9.64 10.13 1.35
C THR A 58 8.13 9.92 1.23
N ASN A 59 7.36 10.34 2.24
CA ASN A 59 5.90 10.39 2.18
C ASN A 59 5.39 11.61 1.38
N ARG A 60 6.26 12.39 0.73
CA ARG A 60 5.91 13.63 0.01
C ARG A 60 6.20 13.51 -1.47
N GLY A 61 5.18 13.18 -2.25
CA GLY A 61 5.30 13.14 -3.69
C GLY A 61 3.96 13.03 -4.39
N VAL A 62 3.94 13.42 -5.66
CA VAL A 62 2.78 13.24 -6.54
C VAL A 62 3.26 12.63 -7.84
N VAL A 63 2.73 11.46 -8.16
CA VAL A 63 2.89 10.79 -9.46
C VAL A 63 1.58 10.91 -10.21
N TRP A 64 1.59 11.42 -11.44
CA TRP A 64 0.37 11.39 -12.25
C TRP A 64 0.58 11.25 -13.75
N ASN A 65 -0.43 10.75 -14.45
CA ASN A 65 -0.35 10.56 -15.91
C ASN A 65 0.92 9.78 -16.33
N CYS A 66 1.25 8.74 -15.58
CA CYS A 66 2.37 7.86 -15.85
C CYS A 66 1.88 6.47 -16.26
N SER A 67 2.63 5.81 -17.15
CA SER A 67 2.44 4.41 -17.50
C SER A 67 3.59 3.57 -16.95
N PHE A 68 3.25 2.50 -16.23
CA PHE A 68 4.17 1.53 -15.67
C PHE A 68 3.91 0.16 -16.30
N ASP A 69 4.88 -0.36 -17.04
CA ASP A 69 4.71 -1.57 -17.85
C ASP A 69 5.70 -2.66 -17.48
N ALA A 70 5.20 -3.78 -16.95
CA ALA A 70 5.99 -4.97 -16.64
C ALA A 70 5.72 -6.15 -17.57
N THR A 71 5.17 -5.92 -18.76
CA THR A 71 4.87 -6.98 -19.74
C THR A 71 6.13 -7.82 -20.06
N PRO A 72 6.04 -9.18 -20.06
CA PRO A 72 4.82 -9.97 -19.92
C PRO A 72 4.28 -10.07 -18.48
N TYR A 73 5.14 -10.01 -17.47
CA TYR A 73 4.76 -9.83 -16.06
C TYR A 73 5.98 -9.60 -15.16
N SER A 74 5.79 -8.87 -14.04
CA SER A 74 6.73 -8.80 -12.92
C SER A 74 6.20 -9.51 -11.69
N MET A 75 7.04 -10.35 -11.09
CA MET A 75 6.75 -11.09 -9.85
C MET A 75 7.49 -10.53 -8.63
N ALA A 76 8.47 -9.65 -8.83
CA ALA A 76 9.32 -9.15 -7.76
C ALA A 76 9.61 -7.64 -7.89
N PRO A 77 10.17 -7.13 -9.01
CA PRO A 77 10.29 -5.68 -9.20
C PRO A 77 8.95 -4.96 -9.15
N LEU A 78 8.93 -3.79 -8.54
CA LEU A 78 7.72 -3.01 -8.27
C LEU A 78 7.65 -1.79 -9.19
N ALA A 79 6.44 -1.33 -9.50
CA ALA A 79 6.28 -0.05 -10.16
C ALA A 79 6.68 1.09 -9.21
N ILE A 80 6.18 1.07 -7.98
CA ILE A 80 6.47 2.08 -6.96
C ILE A 80 6.75 1.40 -5.63
N HIS A 81 8.00 1.49 -5.17
CA HIS A 81 8.44 0.97 -3.89
C HIS A 81 8.54 2.11 -2.88
N LEU A 82 7.61 2.19 -1.92
CA LEU A 82 7.48 3.32 -1.00
C LEU A 82 8.05 2.96 0.38
N GLN A 83 9.27 3.45 0.66
CA GLN A 83 10.05 3.20 1.87
C GLN A 83 10.59 4.52 2.45
N PRO A 84 9.72 5.39 2.99
CA PRO A 84 10.11 6.71 3.45
C PRO A 84 10.89 6.73 4.76
N TYR A 85 10.92 5.62 5.49
CA TYR A 85 11.37 5.54 6.87
C TYR A 85 10.88 6.71 7.74
N ASP A 86 9.62 6.65 8.18
CA ASP A 86 8.98 7.66 9.05
C ASP A 86 8.53 7.03 10.38
N GLU A 87 9.45 6.92 11.34
CA GLU A 87 9.18 6.40 12.69
C GLU A 87 8.03 7.17 13.38
N ALA A 88 7.94 8.48 13.11
CA ALA A 88 6.90 9.32 13.68
C ALA A 88 5.51 9.11 13.06
N ALA A 89 5.38 8.35 11.95
CA ALA A 89 4.10 8.11 11.28
C ALA A 89 3.07 7.41 12.18
N TRP A 90 3.53 6.57 13.11
CA TRP A 90 2.70 5.87 14.07
C TRP A 90 2.31 6.72 15.29
N ASN A 91 3.04 7.82 15.53
CA ASN A 91 2.80 8.75 16.64
C ASN A 91 2.04 10.01 16.20
N LYS A 92 1.37 9.96 15.05
CA LYS A 92 0.54 11.04 14.53
C LYS A 92 -0.83 10.52 14.06
N PRO A 93 -1.91 11.32 14.19
CA PRO A 93 -3.17 11.04 13.53
C PRO A 93 -2.99 10.82 12.03
N SER A 94 -3.87 10.04 11.40
CA SER A 94 -3.85 9.87 9.95
C SER A 94 -4.25 11.15 9.22
N PHE A 95 -3.60 11.40 8.09
CA PHE A 95 -3.90 12.50 7.17
C PHE A 95 -4.82 12.01 6.04
N MET A 96 -5.67 11.02 6.32
CA MET A 96 -6.54 10.44 5.30
C MET A 96 -7.56 11.45 4.78
N GLY A 97 -7.77 11.45 3.47
CA GLY A 97 -8.76 12.30 2.82
C GLY A 97 -8.47 13.79 3.03
N MET A 98 -9.50 14.57 3.35
CA MET A 98 -9.39 16.02 3.61
C MET A 98 -8.60 16.39 4.86
N ASN A 99 -8.13 15.42 5.67
CA ASN A 99 -7.23 15.70 6.78
C ASN A 99 -5.81 16.06 6.29
N ASP A 100 -5.40 15.69 5.07
CA ASP A 100 -4.18 16.24 4.46
C ASP A 100 -4.44 17.65 3.93
N THR A 101 -4.39 18.65 4.80
CA THR A 101 -4.69 20.04 4.42
C THR A 101 -3.68 20.66 3.45
N THR A 102 -2.56 20.01 3.18
CA THR A 102 -1.47 20.56 2.34
C THR A 102 -1.23 19.77 1.05
N GLY A 103 -1.75 18.54 0.96
CA GLY A 103 -1.43 17.60 -0.12
C GLY A 103 0.04 17.18 -0.12
N GLN A 104 0.70 17.27 1.03
CA GLN A 104 2.12 16.94 1.20
C GLN A 104 2.35 16.07 2.44
N ASN A 105 1.31 15.52 3.05
CA ASN A 105 1.47 14.56 4.13
C ASN A 105 1.39 13.11 3.63
N ASN A 106 0.86 12.89 2.43
CA ASN A 106 0.82 11.58 1.78
C ASN A 106 1.52 11.58 0.42
N PHE A 107 1.93 10.39 -0.02
CA PHE A 107 2.37 10.15 -1.38
C PHE A 107 1.16 9.87 -2.28
N TYR A 108 0.92 10.69 -3.29
CA TYR A 108 -0.24 10.61 -4.16
C TYR A 108 0.11 9.99 -5.51
N VAL A 109 -0.76 9.10 -6.00
CA VAL A 109 -0.67 8.51 -7.34
C VAL A 109 -2.02 8.64 -8.03
N GLU A 110 -2.04 9.35 -9.16
CA GLU A 110 -3.26 9.71 -9.88
C GLU A 110 -3.18 9.44 -11.37
N ASN A 111 -4.30 9.12 -12.01
CA ASN A 111 -4.38 9.08 -13.48
C ASN A 111 -3.26 8.27 -14.17
N SER A 112 -2.75 7.25 -13.50
CA SER A 112 -1.64 6.44 -13.99
C SER A 112 -2.15 5.03 -14.32
N ASP A 113 -1.41 4.30 -15.14
CA ASP A 113 -1.70 2.93 -15.50
C ASP A 113 -0.57 1.98 -15.09
N PHE A 114 -0.95 0.78 -14.66
CA PHE A 114 -0.06 -0.26 -14.17
C PHE A 114 -0.38 -1.56 -14.88
N HIS A 115 0.62 -2.16 -15.52
CA HIS A 115 0.44 -3.32 -16.39
C HIS A 115 1.29 -4.51 -15.93
N ALA A 116 0.63 -5.65 -15.69
CA ALA A 116 1.26 -6.95 -15.46
C ALA A 116 2.18 -7.03 -14.22
N TYR A 117 1.74 -6.51 -13.08
CA TYR A 117 2.47 -6.60 -11.82
C TYR A 117 1.76 -7.55 -10.84
N LEU A 118 2.47 -8.51 -10.23
CA LEU A 118 1.86 -9.28 -9.12
C LEU A 118 1.51 -8.33 -7.97
N ASN A 119 2.46 -7.47 -7.62
CA ASN A 119 2.28 -6.29 -6.80
C ASN A 119 2.96 -5.12 -7.53
N SER A 120 2.22 -4.07 -7.87
CA SER A 120 2.79 -2.85 -8.44
C SER A 120 3.39 -1.95 -7.37
N THR A 121 3.05 -2.20 -6.11
CA THR A 121 3.45 -1.38 -4.96
C THR A 121 4.06 -2.22 -3.87
N ASP A 122 4.89 -1.58 -3.06
CA ASP A 122 5.26 -2.11 -1.76
C ASP A 122 5.43 -0.98 -0.77
N ASN A 123 4.36 -0.72 -0.02
CA ASN A 123 4.34 0.29 1.02
C ASN A 123 4.96 -0.27 2.30
N ASP A 124 5.99 0.38 2.82
CA ASP A 124 6.68 -0.02 4.03
C ASP A 124 7.12 1.18 4.87
N GLU A 125 7.73 0.94 6.02
CA GLU A 125 8.52 1.90 6.77
C GLU A 125 7.80 3.24 7.09
N GLY A 126 6.53 3.15 7.50
CA GLY A 126 5.71 4.31 7.81
C GLY A 126 5.10 4.97 6.57
N ALA A 127 5.07 4.25 5.44
CA ALA A 127 4.42 4.67 4.21
C ALA A 127 2.96 5.08 4.42
N ARG A 128 2.61 6.22 3.81
CA ARG A 128 1.29 6.85 3.78
C ARG A 128 1.01 7.27 2.35
N SER A 129 0.01 6.66 1.72
CA SER A 129 -0.24 6.89 0.29
C SER A 129 -1.71 6.96 -0.10
N VAL A 130 -1.97 7.61 -1.23
CA VAL A 130 -3.29 7.76 -1.82
C VAL A 130 -3.22 7.39 -3.30
N TRP A 131 -4.02 6.40 -3.69
CA TRP A 131 -4.06 5.84 -5.03
C TRP A 131 -5.45 6.03 -5.60
N ARG A 132 -5.58 6.89 -6.61
CA ARG A 132 -6.91 7.25 -7.13
C ARG A 132 -6.96 7.51 -8.62
N TYR A 133 -8.09 7.17 -9.23
CA TYR A 133 -8.31 7.39 -10.66
C TYR A 133 -7.24 6.75 -11.56
N ASN A 134 -6.68 5.61 -11.13
CA ASN A 134 -5.69 4.85 -11.89
C ASN A 134 -6.31 3.63 -12.57
N LEU A 135 -5.62 3.09 -13.57
CA LEU A 135 -5.92 1.83 -14.23
C LEU A 135 -4.93 0.75 -13.75
N PHE A 136 -5.44 -0.37 -13.24
CA PHE A 136 -4.63 -1.52 -12.82
C PHE A 136 -4.97 -2.70 -13.72
N ASN A 137 -4.18 -2.90 -14.78
CA ASN A 137 -4.37 -3.96 -15.74
C ASN A 137 -3.50 -5.17 -15.40
N ASN A 138 -4.12 -6.20 -14.82
CA ASN A 138 -3.43 -7.37 -14.28
C ASN A 138 -2.30 -6.94 -13.32
N ALA A 139 -2.60 -5.95 -12.46
CA ALA A 139 -1.67 -5.33 -11.52
C ALA A 139 -2.27 -5.32 -10.10
N GLY A 140 -1.64 -6.03 -9.16
CA GLY A 140 -2.04 -6.05 -7.76
C GLY A 140 -1.39 -4.93 -6.92
N PHE A 141 -1.81 -4.78 -5.67
CA PHE A 141 -1.29 -3.82 -4.71
C PHE A 141 -0.70 -4.56 -3.50
N GLY A 142 0.54 -4.25 -3.15
CA GLY A 142 1.27 -4.89 -2.06
C GLY A 142 1.69 -3.91 -0.97
N THR A 143 1.79 -4.42 0.25
CA THR A 143 2.35 -3.70 1.40
C THR A 143 3.27 -4.61 2.18
N HIS A 144 4.17 -4.02 2.96
CA HIS A 144 4.94 -4.67 4.01
C HIS A 144 4.30 -4.50 5.38
N GLY A 145 4.57 -5.47 6.24
CA GLY A 145 4.30 -5.44 7.66
C GLY A 145 5.61 -5.39 8.44
N VAL A 146 5.49 -5.36 9.76
CA VAL A 146 6.63 -5.44 10.69
C VAL A 146 7.35 -6.79 10.69
N ASP A 147 6.87 -7.75 9.88
CA ASP A 147 7.53 -9.04 9.67
C ASP A 147 8.74 -8.94 8.73
N THR A 148 8.83 -7.85 7.96
CA THR A 148 9.85 -7.66 6.92
C THR A 148 10.38 -6.24 6.84
N GLY A 149 9.55 -5.25 7.15
CA GLY A 149 9.99 -3.88 7.37
C GLY A 149 10.23 -3.61 8.86
N LEU A 150 10.99 -2.55 9.16
CA LEU A 150 11.23 -2.14 10.54
C LEU A 150 9.96 -1.62 11.23
N ILE A 151 9.12 -0.92 10.48
CA ILE A 151 7.91 -0.32 11.03
C ILE A 151 6.65 -0.54 10.18
N GLY A 152 6.74 -1.31 9.09
CA GLY A 152 5.62 -1.66 8.22
C GLY A 152 4.92 -0.47 7.57
N GLN A 153 3.89 -0.73 6.77
CA GLN A 153 3.01 0.32 6.26
C GLN A 153 2.20 0.99 7.38
N ARG A 154 2.05 2.32 7.33
CA ARG A 154 1.17 3.06 8.25
C ARG A 154 -0.28 3.11 7.76
N TYR A 155 -0.52 3.56 6.53
CA TYR A 155 -1.82 3.45 5.87
C TYR A 155 -1.81 3.70 4.37
N PHE A 156 -2.90 3.32 3.68
CA PHE A 156 -3.20 3.80 2.33
C PHE A 156 -4.68 4.08 2.10
N GLU A 157 -4.95 4.92 1.11
CA GLU A 157 -6.26 5.12 0.52
C GLU A 157 -6.24 4.65 -0.94
N TYR A 158 -7.25 3.91 -1.36
CA TYR A 158 -7.37 3.38 -2.71
C TYR A 158 -8.80 3.55 -3.21
N TYR A 159 -9.04 4.53 -4.08
CA TYR A 159 -10.42 4.83 -4.51
C TYR A 159 -10.59 5.35 -5.92
N ASN A 160 -11.77 5.13 -6.51
CA ASN A 160 -12.08 5.50 -7.88
C ASN A 160 -11.07 4.95 -8.91
N ASN A 161 -10.42 3.82 -8.64
CA ASN A 161 -9.56 3.13 -9.59
C ASN A 161 -10.35 2.09 -10.40
N VAL A 162 -9.79 1.69 -11.54
CA VAL A 162 -10.34 0.63 -12.39
C VAL A 162 -9.33 -0.51 -12.47
N GLY A 163 -9.75 -1.70 -12.05
CA GLY A 163 -9.03 -2.95 -12.23
C GLY A 163 -9.48 -3.67 -13.48
N VAL A 164 -8.54 -4.22 -14.24
CA VAL A 164 -8.78 -5.16 -15.35
C VAL A 164 -8.08 -6.47 -15.01
N PHE A 165 -8.85 -7.56 -15.02
CA PHE A 165 -8.31 -8.91 -14.89
C PHE A 165 -8.76 -9.75 -16.08
N ASN A 166 -7.80 -10.29 -16.82
CA ASN A 166 -8.07 -11.08 -18.01
C ASN A 166 -7.90 -12.58 -17.68
N GLY A 167 -9.01 -13.22 -17.33
CA GLY A 167 -9.07 -14.67 -17.11
C GLY A 167 -9.20 -15.44 -18.41
N TYR A 168 -8.36 -16.47 -18.59
CA TYR A 168 -8.37 -17.41 -19.71
C TYR A 168 -8.62 -18.86 -19.23
N ALA A 169 -8.61 -19.80 -20.19
CA ALA A 169 -8.84 -21.23 -20.01
C ALA A 169 -7.82 -22.10 -20.75
N ASN A 170 -6.64 -21.54 -21.04
CA ASN A 170 -5.60 -22.13 -21.87
C ASN A 170 -4.23 -22.15 -21.17
N GLY A 171 -4.20 -21.87 -19.85
CA GLY A 171 -2.97 -21.77 -19.07
C GLY A 171 -2.20 -20.45 -19.22
N THR A 172 -2.76 -19.44 -19.91
CA THR A 172 -2.09 -18.14 -20.10
C THR A 172 -2.62 -17.03 -19.19
N THR A 173 -3.52 -17.33 -18.25
CA THR A 173 -3.94 -16.36 -17.25
C THR A 173 -2.74 -15.92 -16.41
N PHE A 174 -2.57 -14.61 -16.23
CA PHE A 174 -1.62 -14.11 -15.24
C PHE A 174 -2.14 -14.50 -13.85
N ASN A 175 -1.33 -15.22 -13.08
CA ASN A 175 -1.71 -15.71 -11.74
C ASN A 175 -1.67 -14.58 -10.70
N MET A 176 -2.52 -13.58 -10.88
CA MET A 176 -2.72 -12.53 -9.91
C MET A 176 -3.45 -13.12 -8.69
N THR A 177 -2.77 -13.14 -7.56
CA THR A 177 -3.23 -13.85 -6.35
C THR A 177 -4.21 -13.04 -5.51
N TRP A 178 -4.22 -11.72 -5.68
CA TRP A 178 -5.05 -10.75 -4.97
C TRP A 178 -5.07 -9.41 -5.71
N TRP A 179 -6.09 -8.59 -5.46
CA TRP A 179 -5.99 -7.16 -5.76
C TRP A 179 -5.15 -6.45 -4.71
N PHE A 180 -5.26 -6.88 -3.44
CA PHE A 180 -4.56 -6.28 -2.32
C PHE A 180 -3.95 -7.34 -1.41
N PHE A 181 -2.66 -7.20 -1.12
CA PHE A 181 -1.98 -7.95 -0.08
C PHE A 181 -1.49 -7.00 1.00
N VAL A 182 -2.15 -7.07 2.15
CA VAL A 182 -2.00 -6.09 3.22
C VAL A 182 -1.45 -6.78 4.46
N ARG A 183 -0.33 -6.25 4.96
CA ARG A 183 0.44 -6.84 6.07
C ARG A 183 0.52 -5.96 7.32
N GLY A 184 -0.17 -4.82 7.34
CA GLY A 184 -0.17 -3.93 8.49
C GLY A 184 -0.93 -2.62 8.26
N GLY A 185 -1.11 -1.87 9.34
CA GLY A 185 -1.71 -0.54 9.36
C GLY A 185 -3.21 -0.52 9.11
N THR A 186 -3.70 0.63 8.68
CA THR A 186 -5.11 0.83 8.32
C THR A 186 -5.24 1.19 6.86
N PHE A 187 -6.41 0.98 6.28
CA PHE A 187 -6.63 1.32 4.87
C PHE A 187 -8.08 1.63 4.55
N ILE A 188 -8.24 2.31 3.41
CA ILE A 188 -9.52 2.64 2.81
C ILE A 188 -9.52 2.12 1.37
N ILE A 189 -10.53 1.33 0.98
CA ILE A 189 -10.73 0.89 -0.41
C ILE A 189 -12.19 1.18 -0.81
N HIS A 190 -12.43 2.19 -1.63
CA HIS A 190 -13.82 2.50 -2.03
C HIS A 190 -14.03 3.01 -3.44
N ASP A 191 -15.26 2.85 -3.92
CA ASP A 191 -15.71 3.35 -5.23
C ASP A 191 -14.83 2.89 -6.41
N ASN A 192 -14.18 1.73 -6.28
CA ASN A 192 -13.37 1.16 -7.36
C ASN A 192 -14.19 0.21 -8.24
N ILE A 193 -13.83 0.08 -9.51
CA ILE A 193 -14.33 -0.96 -10.39
C ILE A 193 -13.35 -2.12 -10.39
N LEU A 194 -13.63 -3.18 -9.64
CA LEU A 194 -12.73 -4.33 -9.48
C LEU A 194 -13.46 -5.62 -9.86
N PRO A 195 -13.15 -6.27 -11.01
CA PRO A 195 -13.72 -7.57 -11.34
C PRO A 195 -13.21 -8.64 -10.37
N ALA A 196 -13.90 -9.78 -10.31
CA ALA A 196 -13.47 -10.91 -9.51
C ALA A 196 -12.22 -11.54 -10.12
N LEU A 197 -11.28 -11.94 -9.27
CA LEU A 197 -10.11 -12.71 -9.67
C LEU A 197 -10.48 -14.18 -9.82
N ASN A 198 -11.20 -14.46 -10.91
CA ASN A 198 -11.71 -15.78 -11.22
C ASN A 198 -11.47 -16.10 -12.70
N SER A 199 -10.86 -17.24 -12.97
CA SER A 199 -10.56 -17.75 -14.31
C SER A 199 -10.71 -19.27 -14.32
N THR A 200 -10.63 -19.88 -15.51
CA THR A 200 -10.61 -21.35 -15.57
C THR A 200 -9.24 -21.89 -15.17
N ASP A 201 -8.16 -21.14 -15.47
CA ASP A 201 -6.79 -21.50 -15.09
C ASP A 201 -6.56 -21.43 -13.57
N TYR A 202 -7.17 -20.45 -12.90
CA TYR A 202 -7.10 -20.24 -11.46
C TYR A 202 -8.50 -19.97 -10.88
N PRO A 203 -9.03 -20.89 -10.04
CA PRO A 203 -10.31 -20.68 -9.38
C PRO A 203 -10.21 -19.53 -8.37
N GLY A 204 -11.38 -18.97 -8.05
CA GLY A 204 -11.57 -17.74 -7.25
C GLY A 204 -10.51 -17.46 -6.20
N LYS A 205 -9.91 -16.26 -6.29
CA LYS A 205 -8.95 -15.72 -5.34
C LYS A 205 -9.59 -14.69 -4.41
N LEU A 206 -8.89 -14.36 -3.33
CA LEU A 206 -9.25 -13.21 -2.50
C LEU A 206 -9.04 -11.93 -3.29
N ASP A 207 -9.94 -10.97 -3.11
CA ASP A 207 -9.71 -9.60 -3.57
C ASP A 207 -8.73 -8.90 -2.63
N VAL A 208 -8.98 -9.04 -1.33
CA VAL A 208 -8.17 -8.45 -0.26
C VAL A 208 -7.69 -9.59 0.62
N ASN A 209 -6.38 -9.82 0.65
CA ASN A 209 -5.74 -10.76 1.53
C ASN A 209 -4.99 -9.99 2.63
N MET A 210 -5.48 -10.13 3.87
CA MET A 210 -4.85 -9.55 5.05
C MET A 210 -4.06 -10.63 5.80
N THR A 211 -2.91 -10.29 6.35
CA THR A 211 -2.11 -11.25 7.12
C THR A 211 -1.28 -10.53 8.18
N GLU A 212 -1.10 -11.18 9.34
CA GLU A 212 -0.19 -10.72 10.39
C GLU A 212 0.96 -11.70 10.49
N MET A 213 1.93 -11.52 9.58
CA MET A 213 3.00 -12.48 9.40
C MET A 213 3.91 -12.60 10.63
N ALA A 214 4.00 -11.56 11.48
CA ALA A 214 4.85 -11.60 12.66
C ALA A 214 4.46 -12.71 13.64
N LEU A 215 3.25 -13.29 13.54
CA LEU A 215 2.82 -14.41 14.39
C LEU A 215 3.59 -15.71 14.10
N GLN A 216 4.01 -15.91 12.86
CA GLN A 216 4.51 -17.18 12.32
C GLN A 216 5.85 -17.04 11.57
N ARG A 217 6.26 -15.79 11.34
CA ARG A 217 7.53 -15.44 10.72
C ARG A 217 8.58 -15.17 11.78
N ASN A 218 9.65 -15.94 11.74
CA ASN A 218 10.86 -15.74 12.53
C ASN A 218 11.82 -14.78 11.81
N ALA A 219 11.30 -13.59 11.49
CA ALA A 219 12.03 -12.50 10.89
C ALA A 219 11.39 -11.17 11.27
N GLY A 220 12.08 -10.08 10.94
CA GLY A 220 11.65 -8.73 11.26
C GLY A 220 11.90 -8.36 12.73
N PRO A 221 11.49 -7.14 13.11
CA PRO A 221 11.62 -6.59 14.45
C PRO A 221 10.93 -7.35 15.58
N ILE A 222 9.77 -7.96 15.30
CA ILE A 222 8.92 -8.60 16.31
C ILE A 222 8.61 -10.06 15.95
N PRO A 223 9.64 -10.89 15.72
CA PRO A 223 9.44 -12.23 15.20
C PRO A 223 8.62 -13.06 16.19
N CYS A 224 7.76 -13.94 15.65
CA CYS A 224 7.02 -14.93 16.43
C CYS A 224 6.13 -14.34 17.53
N TRP A 225 5.48 -13.21 17.23
CA TRP A 225 4.51 -12.59 18.13
C TRP A 225 3.43 -13.59 18.53
N GLY A 226 3.10 -13.63 19.82
CA GLY A 226 2.13 -14.61 20.32
C GLY A 226 2.63 -16.05 20.40
N SER A 227 3.91 -16.33 20.14
CA SER A 227 4.48 -17.68 20.32
C SER A 227 4.23 -18.22 21.74
N GLY A 228 3.78 -19.48 21.80
CA GLY A 228 3.36 -20.14 23.04
C GLY A 228 1.96 -19.74 23.52
N THR A 229 1.20 -19.00 22.71
CA THR A 229 -0.19 -18.63 22.99
C THR A 229 -1.10 -19.02 21.83
N SER A 230 -2.41 -18.96 22.03
CA SER A 230 -3.41 -19.28 21.00
C SER A 230 -4.67 -18.45 21.19
N GLY A 231 -5.46 -18.30 20.13
CA GLY A 231 -6.79 -17.67 20.22
C GLY A 231 -6.73 -16.17 20.44
N GLY A 232 -5.65 -15.51 19.98
CA GLY A 232 -5.51 -14.06 20.08
C GLY A 232 -5.15 -13.59 21.49
N ALA A 233 -4.55 -14.43 22.34
CA ALA A 233 -4.26 -14.07 23.72
C ALA A 233 -3.31 -12.86 23.86
N ARG A 234 -2.47 -12.59 22.84
CA ARG A 234 -1.64 -11.38 22.75
C ARG A 234 -2.16 -10.36 21.74
N TYR A 235 -3.44 -10.42 21.38
CA TYR A 235 -4.05 -9.41 20.52
C TYR A 235 -4.00 -8.04 21.20
N HIS A 236 -3.67 -6.97 20.49
CA HIS A 236 -3.24 -6.94 19.10
C HIS A 236 -1.72 -7.09 18.95
N ALA A 237 -1.30 -7.53 17.77
CA ALA A 237 0.09 -7.48 17.36
C ALA A 237 0.45 -6.03 16.99
N PRO A 238 1.70 -5.60 17.22
CA PRO A 238 2.12 -4.27 16.82
C PRO A 238 1.85 -3.99 15.35
N ARG A 239 1.19 -2.85 15.07
CA ARG A 239 1.05 -2.32 13.70
C ARG A 239 0.31 -3.25 12.73
N GLN A 240 -0.41 -4.24 13.24
CA GLN A 240 -1.23 -5.14 12.45
C GLN A 240 -2.32 -4.41 11.66
N VAL A 241 -2.99 -5.13 10.77
CA VAL A 241 -4.18 -4.63 10.09
C VAL A 241 -5.24 -4.18 11.10
N GLY A 242 -5.80 -2.99 10.88
CA GLY A 242 -6.81 -2.36 11.72
C GLY A 242 -6.26 -1.55 12.90
N MET A 243 -4.93 -1.40 12.97
CA MET A 243 -4.27 -0.58 13.98
C MET A 243 -3.63 0.66 13.36
N GLY A 244 -3.54 1.72 14.15
CA GLY A 244 -3.05 3.00 13.68
C GLY A 244 -2.44 3.88 14.77
N TYR A 245 -2.84 5.16 14.76
CA TYR A 245 -2.23 6.22 15.56
C TYR A 245 -2.19 5.87 17.04
N VAL A 246 -1.00 5.95 17.63
CA VAL A 246 -0.76 5.73 19.05
C VAL A 246 -1.11 6.96 19.87
N THR A 247 -2.18 6.89 20.66
CA THR A 247 -2.52 7.86 21.71
C THR A 247 -1.90 7.50 23.07
N GLY A 248 -1.38 6.27 23.21
CA GLY A 248 -0.75 5.76 24.43
C GLY A 248 -1.71 5.09 25.43
N ALA A 249 -2.96 4.80 25.04
CA ALA A 249 -4.01 4.25 25.91
C ALA A 249 -4.31 2.73 25.76
N GLY A 250 -4.49 2.20 24.55
CA GLY A 250 -4.42 0.77 24.22
C GLY A 250 -3.23 -0.05 24.81
N LYS A 251 -3.47 -1.34 24.95
CA LYS A 251 -2.55 -2.35 25.48
C LYS A 251 -2.82 -3.66 24.73
N SER A 252 -1.83 -4.53 24.61
CA SER A 252 -2.09 -5.92 24.19
C SER A 252 -2.97 -6.65 25.22
N GLY A 253 -3.46 -7.83 24.87
CA GLY A 253 -4.33 -8.68 25.70
C GLY A 253 -3.67 -9.14 27.00
N LEU A 254 -2.34 -9.03 27.11
CA LEU A 254 -1.57 -9.27 28.32
C LEU A 254 -1.21 -7.98 29.09
N GLY A 255 -1.78 -6.84 28.70
CA GLY A 255 -1.53 -5.54 29.33
C GLY A 255 -0.21 -4.88 28.93
N LEU A 256 0.54 -5.43 27.97
CA LEU A 256 1.78 -4.81 27.49
C LEU A 256 1.41 -3.56 26.69
N ALA A 257 1.84 -2.41 27.19
CA ALA A 257 1.70 -1.14 26.48
C ALA A 257 2.78 -0.98 25.40
N THR A 258 3.91 -1.69 25.51
CA THR A 258 5.04 -1.50 24.61
C THR A 258 5.80 -2.79 24.29
N TYR A 259 6.52 -2.80 23.17
CA TYR A 259 7.51 -3.79 22.75
C TYR A 259 8.84 -3.08 22.47
N SER A 260 9.97 -3.77 22.65
CA SER A 260 11.29 -3.16 22.43
C SER A 260 11.78 -3.42 21.02
N LEU A 261 12.16 -2.37 20.30
CA LEU A 261 12.93 -2.44 19.07
C LEU A 261 14.45 -2.27 19.32
N ALA A 262 14.91 -2.38 20.57
CA ALA A 262 16.30 -2.10 20.92
C ALA A 262 17.32 -3.01 20.20
N SER A 263 16.96 -4.25 19.87
CA SER A 263 17.81 -5.15 19.07
C SER A 263 18.06 -4.67 17.64
N PHE A 264 17.27 -3.69 17.18
CA PHE A 264 17.41 -3.04 15.88
C PHE A 264 17.93 -1.60 15.99
N GLY A 265 18.42 -1.20 17.17
CA GLY A 265 19.01 0.13 17.38
C GLY A 265 18.00 1.21 17.82
N TYR A 266 16.76 0.84 18.14
CA TYR A 266 15.71 1.79 18.52
C TYR A 266 15.57 1.85 20.05
N PRO A 267 15.91 2.98 20.69
CA PRO A 267 16.05 3.06 22.13
C PRO A 267 14.70 3.09 22.87
N ASN A 268 13.59 3.35 22.18
CA ASN A 268 12.29 3.54 22.81
C ASN A 268 11.40 2.31 22.64
N PRO A 269 10.69 1.92 23.71
CA PRO A 269 9.73 0.84 23.61
C PRO A 269 8.53 1.38 22.80
N GLU A 270 8.27 0.74 21.67
CA GLU A 270 7.23 1.12 20.73
C GLU A 270 5.89 0.55 21.16
N TYR A 271 4.84 1.25 20.81
CA TYR A 271 3.51 0.96 21.28
C TYR A 271 2.73 0.11 20.27
N VAL A 272 1.89 -0.81 20.76
CA VAL A 272 1.21 -1.82 19.93
C VAL A 272 0.24 -1.23 18.89
N GLY A 273 -0.25 0.00 19.07
CA GLY A 273 -1.19 0.72 18.18
C GLY A 273 -2.53 0.97 18.87
N ASP A 274 -3.30 1.98 18.48
CA ASP A 274 -4.72 2.05 18.82
C ASP A 274 -5.57 1.57 17.64
N SER A 275 -6.81 1.14 17.93
CA SER A 275 -7.74 0.71 16.91
C SER A 275 -8.02 1.84 15.91
N GLU A 276 -7.65 1.59 14.66
CA GLU A 276 -7.98 2.41 13.50
C GLU A 276 -8.44 1.46 12.38
N PRO A 277 -9.69 0.98 12.40
CA PRO A 277 -10.12 -0.09 11.51
C PRO A 277 -9.97 0.26 10.04
N ALA A 278 -9.79 -0.75 9.20
CA ALA A 278 -9.82 -0.62 7.75
C ALA A 278 -11.27 -0.61 7.24
N TYR A 279 -11.52 0.05 6.11
CA TYR A 279 -12.86 0.21 5.55
C TYR A 279 -12.88 -0.05 4.04
N MET A 280 -13.83 -0.87 3.61
CA MET A 280 -14.05 -1.21 2.20
C MET A 280 -15.53 -1.05 1.85
N TRP A 281 -15.87 -0.08 1.01
CA TRP A 281 -17.26 0.23 0.64
C TRP A 281 -17.40 0.77 -0.80
N GLY A 282 -18.59 0.80 -1.37
CA GLY A 282 -18.87 1.48 -2.65
C GLY A 282 -18.21 0.87 -3.90
N ASN A 283 -17.38 -0.17 -3.76
CA ASN A 283 -16.76 -0.85 -4.88
C ASN A 283 -17.80 -1.56 -5.76
N SER A 284 -17.53 -1.72 -7.06
CA SER A 284 -18.43 -2.35 -8.04
C SER A 284 -18.86 -3.76 -7.66
N ARG A 285 -18.05 -4.45 -6.85
CA ARG A 285 -18.43 -5.65 -6.12
C ARG A 285 -18.39 -5.37 -4.63
N GLN A 286 -19.50 -5.64 -3.96
CA GLN A 286 -19.66 -5.39 -2.54
C GLN A 286 -20.52 -6.49 -1.91
N PRO A 287 -20.04 -7.15 -0.84
CA PRO A 287 -18.69 -7.03 -0.28
C PRO A 287 -17.61 -7.50 -1.28
N LEU A 288 -16.38 -7.03 -1.09
CA LEU A 288 -15.22 -7.65 -1.75
C LEU A 288 -15.02 -9.06 -1.15
N ASN A 289 -14.36 -9.97 -1.86
CA ASN A 289 -13.91 -11.25 -1.31
C ASN A 289 -12.67 -11.01 -0.43
N ALA A 290 -12.88 -10.43 0.76
CA ALA A 290 -11.83 -10.18 1.73
C ALA A 290 -11.63 -11.41 2.63
N GLY A 291 -10.37 -11.74 2.89
CA GLY A 291 -9.99 -12.86 3.74
C GLY A 291 -8.73 -12.58 4.53
N VAL A 292 -8.45 -13.47 5.47
CA VAL A 292 -7.25 -13.45 6.30
C VAL A 292 -6.46 -14.72 6.06
N SER A 293 -5.16 -14.60 5.83
CA SER A 293 -4.26 -15.75 5.68
C SER A 293 -3.06 -15.65 6.62
N ASP A 294 -2.40 -16.79 6.79
CA ASP A 294 -1.23 -16.96 7.61
C ASP A 294 0.07 -16.89 6.79
N TYR A 295 1.19 -16.57 7.45
CA TYR A 295 2.54 -16.61 6.88
C TYR A 295 2.90 -18.07 6.65
N GLY A 296 2.32 -18.68 5.63
CA GLY A 296 2.60 -20.08 5.39
C GLY A 296 1.57 -20.98 4.74
N THR A 297 0.61 -20.46 3.97
CA THR A 297 -0.19 -21.38 3.15
C THR A 297 0.69 -22.22 2.19
N THR A 298 1.93 -21.79 1.91
CA THR A 298 2.97 -22.55 1.18
C THR A 298 4.37 -22.55 1.81
N GLN A 299 4.60 -21.79 2.90
CA GLN A 299 5.87 -21.78 3.65
C GLN A 299 5.60 -22.32 5.06
N SER A 300 6.46 -23.16 5.63
CA SER A 300 6.24 -23.63 7.00
C SER A 300 6.40 -22.48 8.00
N ASP A 301 5.55 -22.46 9.03
CA ASP A 301 5.79 -21.71 10.26
C ASP A 301 7.28 -21.83 10.65
N SER A 302 7.93 -20.68 10.81
CA SER A 302 9.38 -20.58 11.04
C SER A 302 9.73 -20.28 12.50
N CYS A 303 8.72 -20.13 13.35
CA CYS A 303 8.84 -19.76 14.75
C CYS A 303 9.05 -20.93 15.71
N GLY A 304 8.96 -22.18 15.19
CA GLY A 304 9.22 -23.39 15.96
C GLY A 304 8.34 -23.51 17.20
N GLY A 305 7.06 -23.87 17.05
CA GLY A 305 6.17 -24.09 18.18
C GLY A 305 4.69 -23.98 17.84
N ASN A 306 3.86 -23.81 18.88
CA ASN A 306 2.45 -23.43 18.73
C ASN A 306 2.39 -21.92 18.50
N THR A 307 2.30 -21.50 17.24
CA THR A 307 2.04 -20.12 16.84
C THR A 307 0.55 -19.85 16.79
N ASP A 308 0.19 -18.56 16.95
CA ASP A 308 -1.18 -18.12 16.74
C ASP A 308 -1.47 -17.93 15.24
N SER A 309 -2.72 -17.66 14.90
CA SER A 309 -3.14 -17.41 13.51
C SER A 309 -3.62 -15.98 13.32
N SER A 310 -3.35 -15.42 12.14
CA SER A 310 -3.78 -14.09 11.72
C SER A 310 -5.28 -13.90 11.86
N VAL A 311 -6.08 -14.96 11.70
CA VAL A 311 -7.55 -14.89 11.86
C VAL A 311 -7.99 -14.54 13.28
N ASN A 312 -7.15 -14.83 14.29
CA ASN A 312 -7.43 -14.47 15.68
C ASN A 312 -7.07 -12.99 15.96
N TYR A 313 -6.24 -12.39 15.11
CA TYR A 313 -5.76 -11.01 15.25
C TYR A 313 -6.50 -10.04 14.35
N ILE A 314 -6.95 -10.47 13.17
CA ILE A 314 -7.62 -9.63 12.17
C ILE A 314 -9.06 -10.12 12.02
N VAL A 315 -9.99 -9.42 12.65
CA VAL A 315 -11.39 -9.84 12.81
C VAL A 315 -12.32 -8.86 12.10
N ALA A 316 -13.22 -9.40 11.27
CA ALA A 316 -14.25 -8.63 10.60
C ALA A 316 -15.17 -7.92 11.62
N ASN A 317 -15.62 -6.71 11.29
CA ASN A 317 -16.42 -5.84 12.14
C ASN A 317 -15.71 -5.37 13.43
N ARG A 318 -14.39 -5.59 13.54
CA ARG A 318 -13.53 -5.03 14.58
C ARG A 318 -12.35 -4.30 13.96
N ASP A 319 -11.54 -5.02 13.21
CA ASP A 319 -10.30 -4.52 12.61
C ASP A 319 -10.51 -4.06 11.17
N TYR A 320 -11.53 -4.59 10.51
CA TYR A 320 -11.95 -4.14 9.20
C TYR A 320 -13.46 -4.26 8.99
N PHE A 321 -14.00 -3.38 8.15
CA PHE A 321 -15.38 -3.40 7.69
C PHE A 321 -15.39 -3.59 6.18
N ASN A 322 -16.09 -4.62 5.70
CA ASN A 322 -16.18 -4.98 4.28
C ASN A 322 -17.65 -5.07 3.88
N GLY A 323 -18.15 -4.05 3.18
CA GLY A 323 -19.57 -3.92 2.90
C GLY A 323 -19.97 -2.46 2.92
N SER A 324 -21.21 -2.14 3.30
CA SER A 324 -21.79 -0.79 3.13
C SER A 324 -21.36 0.25 4.16
N THR A 325 -20.38 -0.03 5.02
CA THR A 325 -19.96 0.87 6.10
C THR A 325 -18.84 1.79 5.62
N PRO A 326 -19.11 3.08 5.31
CA PRO A 326 -18.04 4.04 5.05
C PRO A 326 -17.27 4.35 6.33
N LYS A 327 -16.00 4.74 6.19
CA LYS A 327 -15.20 5.22 7.33
C LYS A 327 -15.87 6.48 7.92
N PRO A 328 -16.19 6.51 9.23
CA PRO A 328 -16.78 7.69 9.85
C PRO A 328 -15.91 8.94 9.71
N GLY A 329 -16.53 10.06 9.32
CA GLY A 329 -15.86 11.35 9.17
C GLY A 329 -14.89 11.45 7.97
N TYR A 330 -14.83 10.43 7.12
CA TYR A 330 -13.97 10.44 5.94
C TYR A 330 -14.59 11.23 4.79
N THR A 331 -13.81 12.12 4.20
CA THR A 331 -14.10 12.80 2.94
C THR A 331 -12.88 12.64 2.04
N PRO A 332 -13.01 12.09 0.82
CA PRO A 332 -11.88 11.96 -0.11
C PRO A 332 -11.15 13.28 -0.32
N TYR A 333 -9.83 13.23 -0.48
CA TYR A 333 -9.03 14.42 -0.74
C TYR A 333 -9.44 15.08 -2.06
N THR A 334 -9.27 16.40 -2.21
CA THR A 334 -9.62 17.12 -3.44
C THR A 334 -8.88 16.56 -4.64
N TYR A 335 -9.59 16.33 -5.75
CA TYR A 335 -9.02 15.96 -7.05
C TYR A 335 -9.34 17.04 -8.11
N PRO A 336 -8.44 17.33 -9.07
CA PRO A 336 -7.06 16.84 -9.17
C PRO A 336 -6.20 17.29 -7.98
N HIS A 337 -5.08 16.62 -7.72
CA HIS A 337 -4.16 17.06 -6.67
C HIS A 337 -3.75 18.53 -6.88
N PRO A 338 -3.85 19.42 -5.87
CA PRO A 338 -3.55 20.85 -6.05
C PRO A 338 -2.14 21.14 -6.60
N LEU A 339 -1.16 20.31 -6.25
CA LEU A 339 0.23 20.47 -6.74
C LEU A 339 0.40 20.20 -8.24
N ARG A 340 -0.58 19.62 -8.94
CA ARG A 340 -0.55 19.45 -10.40
C ARG A 340 -0.60 20.78 -11.16
N GLN A 341 -1.06 21.86 -10.51
CA GLN A 341 -1.29 23.16 -11.14
C GLN A 341 -0.10 24.13 -11.03
N GLY A 342 0.99 23.73 -10.36
CA GLY A 342 2.03 24.64 -9.86
C GLY A 342 3.12 25.12 -10.84
N GLY A 343 3.03 24.86 -12.16
CA GLY A 343 4.12 25.17 -13.10
C GLY A 343 3.83 26.19 -14.21
N SER A 344 2.56 26.45 -14.53
CA SER A 344 2.21 27.39 -15.60
C SER A 344 0.90 28.10 -15.29
N THR A 345 0.91 29.43 -15.34
CA THR A 345 -0.24 30.34 -15.19
C THR A 345 -1.30 30.20 -16.30
N GLY A 346 -1.27 29.13 -17.09
CA GLY A 346 -2.28 28.84 -18.11
C GLY A 346 -3.42 28.04 -17.49
N THR A 347 -4.58 28.69 -17.33
CA THR A 347 -5.94 28.11 -17.23
C THR A 347 -6.00 26.59 -17.04
N GLY A 348 -5.59 26.11 -15.85
CA GLY A 348 -5.82 24.72 -15.45
C GLY A 348 -7.31 24.55 -15.20
N ALA A 349 -8.07 24.25 -16.25
CA ALA A 349 -9.47 23.85 -16.12
C ALA A 349 -9.56 22.74 -15.07
N ASN A 350 -10.57 22.78 -14.20
CA ASN A 350 -10.92 21.66 -13.34
C ASN A 350 -11.07 20.41 -14.21
N VAL A 351 -10.02 19.60 -14.29
CA VAL A 351 -10.05 18.35 -15.04
C VAL A 351 -11.03 17.47 -14.27
N THR A 352 -12.18 17.22 -14.88
CA THR A 352 -13.16 16.29 -14.32
C THR A 352 -12.46 14.96 -14.06
N PRO A 353 -12.74 14.26 -12.95
CA PRO A 353 -12.31 12.88 -12.77
C PRO A 353 -12.53 12.08 -14.06
N PRO A 354 -11.54 11.28 -14.51
CA PRO A 354 -11.72 10.46 -15.70
C PRO A 354 -12.97 9.58 -15.51
N SER A 355 -13.94 9.72 -16.41
CA SER A 355 -15.18 8.94 -16.39
C SER A 355 -15.14 7.72 -17.32
N SER A 356 -14.05 7.58 -18.09
CA SER A 356 -13.89 6.57 -19.14
C SER A 356 -12.47 6.02 -19.19
N LEU A 357 -11.94 5.56 -18.05
CA LEU A 357 -10.74 4.71 -18.06
C LEU A 357 -11.13 3.42 -18.80
N SER A 358 -10.69 3.32 -20.05
CA SER A 358 -11.06 2.23 -20.95
C SER A 358 -10.32 0.95 -20.56
N THR A 359 -11.02 -0.18 -20.62
CA THR A 359 -10.44 -1.51 -20.49
C THR A 359 -9.71 -1.97 -21.78
N THR A 360 -9.76 -1.17 -22.84
CA THR A 360 -9.04 -1.47 -24.09
C THR A 360 -7.60 -0.97 -23.98
N VAL A 361 -6.67 -1.90 -23.80
CA VAL A 361 -5.22 -1.66 -23.95
C VAL A 361 -4.98 -1.20 -25.39
N GLN A 362 -4.33 -0.05 -25.59
CA GLN A 362 -3.82 0.35 -26.90
C GLN A 362 -2.50 -0.34 -27.21
#